data_AF-A0A920QB96-F1
#
_entry.id   AF-A0A920QB96-F1
#
_cell.length_a   1.000
_cell.length_b   1.000
_cell.length_c   1.000
_cell.angle_alpha   90.00
_cell.angle_beta   90.00
_cell.angle_gamma   90.00
#
_symmetry.space_group_name_H-M   'P 1'
#
loop_
_entity.id
_entity.type
_entity.pdbx_description
1 polymer ?
#
loop_
_entity_poly.entity_id
_entity_poly.type
_entity_poly.pdbx_seq_one_letter_code
_entity_poly.pdbx_strand_id
1 'polypeptide(L)'
;MGHRVGYSIVSKPEELKKILSRVSDPKLQFATDEDTIGPDPFARRYDFGANPIQYAHNQMNIVKHHRGQLLDHFVKKGQSWAKARYGYQLTLSLQARALSMMGNWIGGSFLNRDKKGIPGPLPGTPVPANSSARRSSSCSRTPSRTRRSASTPGCCVA
;
A
#
# COMPACT_ATOMS: atom_id res chain seq x y z
N MET A 1 5.33 -14.26 32.88
CA MET A 1 5.59 -12.82 33.13
C MET A 1 4.50 -12.03 32.42
N GLY A 2 3.54 -11.47 33.16
CA GLY A 2 2.44 -10.71 32.57
C GLY A 2 2.90 -9.32 32.14
N HIS A 3 2.77 -9.00 30.85
CA HIS A 3 2.92 -7.64 30.37
C HIS A 3 1.74 -6.82 30.90
N ARG A 4 2.01 -5.88 31.82
CA ARG A 4 1.00 -4.97 32.35
C ARG A 4 0.66 -3.97 31.25
N VAL A 5 -0.44 -4.20 30.54
CA VAL A 5 -0.96 -3.25 29.54
C VAL A 5 -1.88 -2.29 30.29
N GLY A 6 -1.42 -1.06 30.53
CA GLY A 6 -2.18 -0.02 31.24
C GLY A 6 -1.40 1.29 31.36
N TYR A 7 -2.10 2.37 31.72
CA TYR A 7 -1.49 3.67 31.97
C TYR A 7 -0.89 3.71 33.37
N SER A 8 0.42 3.93 33.48
CA SER A 8 1.10 4.15 34.76
C SER A 8 1.42 5.63 34.93
N ILE A 9 0.93 6.25 36.00
CA ILE A 9 1.31 7.61 36.38
C ILE A 9 2.75 7.54 36.90
N VAL A 10 3.70 8.07 36.14
CA VAL A 10 5.11 8.10 36.52
C VAL A 10 5.39 9.42 37.22
N SER A 11 5.72 9.38 38.51
CA SER A 11 6.01 10.58 39.32
C SER A 11 7.49 10.97 39.32
N LYS A 12 8.39 10.05 38.92
CA LYS A 12 9.85 10.25 38.98
C LYS A 12 10.46 10.49 37.60
N PRO A 13 11.33 11.51 37.43
CA PRO A 13 11.90 11.86 36.13
C PRO A 13 12.84 10.79 35.54
N GLU A 14 13.48 9.96 36.38
CA GLU A 14 14.40 8.92 35.89
C GLU A 14 13.68 7.72 35.26
N GLU A 15 12.50 7.35 35.79
CA GLU A 15 11.65 6.32 35.20
C GLU A 15 11.10 6.78 33.84
N LEU A 16 10.79 8.08 33.70
CA LEU A 16 10.38 8.67 32.43
C LEU A 16 11.47 8.55 31.37
N LYS A 17 12.74 8.83 31.70
CA LYS A 17 13.86 8.67 30.75
C LYS A 17 13.99 7.21 30.26
N LYS A 18 13.79 6.23 31.15
CA LYS A 18 13.83 4.80 30.81
C LYS A 18 12.68 4.36 29.89
N ILE A 19 11.52 5.01 29.98
CA ILE A 19 10.39 4.77 29.07
C ILE A 19 10.67 5.44 27.72
N LEU A 20 11.14 6.69 27.73
CA LEU A 20 11.45 7.46 26.52
C LEU A 20 12.57 6.83 25.69
N SER A 21 13.52 6.12 26.30
CA SER A 21 14.56 5.39 25.55
C SER A 21 14.01 4.23 24.71
N ARG A 22 12.76 3.81 24.92
CA ARG A 22 12.10 2.76 24.12
C ARG A 22 11.36 3.28 22.91
N VAL A 23 11.30 4.60 22.69
CA VAL A 23 10.52 5.19 21.59
C VAL A 23 10.96 4.66 20.21
N SER A 24 12.25 4.29 20.07
CA SER A 24 12.80 3.72 18.84
C SER A 24 12.64 2.19 18.71
N ASP A 25 11.92 1.52 19.61
CA ASP A 25 11.63 0.09 19.49
C ASP A 25 10.69 -0.17 18.30
N PRO A 26 11.09 -0.99 17.30
CA PRO A 26 10.24 -1.34 16.16
C PRO A 26 8.87 -1.92 16.53
N LYS A 27 8.71 -2.49 17.75
CA LYS A 27 7.44 -3.04 18.23
C LYS A 27 6.47 -1.99 18.76
N LEU A 28 6.92 -0.74 18.96
CA LEU A 28 6.11 0.37 19.47
C LEU A 28 5.67 1.34 18.37
N GLN A 29 5.59 0.86 17.14
CA GLN A 29 5.09 1.64 16.01
C GLN A 29 3.60 1.95 16.18
N PHE A 30 3.26 3.23 16.04
CA PHE A 30 1.89 3.69 15.99
C PHE A 30 1.75 4.83 14.98
N ALA A 31 0.58 4.91 14.36
CA ALA A 31 0.17 6.00 13.49
C ALA A 31 -1.12 6.61 14.03
N THR A 32 -1.29 7.91 13.86
CA THR A 32 -2.51 8.62 14.22
C THR A 32 -3.44 8.74 13.00
N ASP A 33 -4.67 9.19 13.20
CA ASP A 33 -5.63 9.36 12.11
C ASP A 33 -5.19 10.44 11.10
N GLU A 34 -4.42 11.45 11.54
CA GLU A 34 -3.83 12.45 10.63
C GLU A 34 -2.78 11.85 9.69
N ASP A 35 -2.05 10.83 10.13
CA ASP A 35 -1.05 10.14 9.30
C ASP A 35 -1.69 9.40 8.13
N THR A 36 -3.00 9.11 8.20
CA THR A 36 -3.71 8.42 7.11
C THR A 36 -3.85 9.24 5.83
N ILE A 37 -3.70 10.56 5.95
CA ILE A 37 -3.64 11.51 4.83
C ILE A 37 -2.18 11.95 4.56
N GLY A 38 -1.28 11.61 5.48
CA GLY A 38 0.13 11.94 5.41
C GLY A 38 0.92 11.16 4.34
N PRO A 39 2.22 11.46 4.21
CA PRO A 39 3.10 10.87 3.20
C PRO A 39 3.54 9.44 3.53
N ASP A 40 3.17 8.90 4.70
CA ASP A 40 3.61 7.58 5.13
C ASP A 40 2.86 6.48 4.37
N PRO A 41 3.57 5.56 3.69
CA PRO A 41 2.95 4.42 3.02
C PRO A 41 2.38 3.34 3.96
N PHE A 42 2.81 3.27 5.23
CA PHE A 42 2.34 2.26 6.20
C PHE A 42 1.07 2.68 6.96
N ALA A 43 0.80 3.99 7.08
CA ALA A 43 -0.40 4.50 7.73
C ALA A 43 -1.64 4.38 6.82
N ARG A 44 -2.15 3.16 6.62
CA ARG A 44 -3.27 2.88 5.70
C ARG A 44 -4.54 2.44 6.40
N ARG A 45 -5.64 3.11 6.03
CA ARG A 45 -6.98 2.77 6.53
C ARG A 45 -7.41 1.39 6.02
N TYR A 46 -7.95 0.58 6.92
CA TYR A 46 -8.48 -0.77 6.68
C TYR A 46 -7.45 -1.85 6.33
N ASP A 47 -6.16 -1.53 6.36
CA ASP A 47 -5.10 -2.52 6.28
C ASP A 47 -4.51 -2.78 7.66
N PHE A 48 -4.60 -4.03 8.11
CA PHE A 48 -4.01 -4.50 9.37
C PHE A 48 -2.79 -5.41 9.12
N GLY A 49 -2.37 -5.56 7.86
CA GLY A 49 -1.23 -6.37 7.48
C GLY A 49 0.10 -5.64 7.66
N ALA A 50 1.17 -6.41 7.81
CA ALA A 50 2.53 -5.86 7.80
C ALA A 50 2.96 -5.38 6.40
N ASN A 51 2.22 -5.75 5.34
CA ASN A 51 2.56 -5.44 3.95
C ASN A 51 1.37 -4.82 3.20
N PRO A 52 1.27 -3.48 3.15
CA PRO A 52 0.15 -2.78 2.51
C PRO A 52 0.10 -2.96 1.00
N ILE A 53 1.22 -3.36 0.39
CA ILE A 53 1.23 -3.59 -1.05
C ILE A 53 0.53 -4.91 -1.39
N GLN A 54 0.65 -5.92 -0.54
CA GLN A 54 -0.11 -7.17 -0.69
C GLN A 54 -1.61 -6.91 -0.56
N TYR A 55 -2.01 -6.06 0.38
CA TYR A 55 -3.40 -5.61 0.51
C TYR A 55 -3.90 -4.95 -0.78
N ALA A 56 -3.15 -4.01 -1.35
CA ALA A 56 -3.51 -3.36 -2.61
C ALA A 56 -3.64 -4.34 -3.79
N HIS A 57 -2.75 -5.34 -3.88
CA HIS A 57 -2.87 -6.41 -4.88
C HIS A 57 -4.13 -7.26 -4.69
N ASN A 58 -4.46 -7.61 -3.45
CA ASN A 58 -5.67 -8.37 -3.14
C ASN A 58 -6.93 -7.58 -3.52
N GLN A 59 -6.99 -6.29 -3.20
CA GLN A 59 -8.10 -5.42 -3.63
C GLN A 59 -8.24 -5.38 -5.16
N MET A 60 -7.12 -5.29 -5.89
CA MET A 60 -7.14 -5.32 -7.35
C MET A 60 -7.64 -6.66 -7.92
N ASN A 61 -7.31 -7.78 -7.29
CA ASN A 61 -7.78 -9.09 -7.71
C ASN A 61 -9.30 -9.22 -7.53
N ILE A 62 -9.84 -8.74 -6.41
CA ILE A 62 -11.28 -8.68 -6.15
C ILE A 62 -11.99 -7.83 -7.21
N VAL A 63 -11.45 -6.64 -7.52
CA VAL A 63 -11.97 -5.76 -8.58
C VAL A 63 -12.02 -6.48 -9.92
N LYS A 64 -10.91 -7.10 -10.34
CA LYS A 64 -10.82 -7.80 -11.63
C LYS A 64 -11.82 -8.95 -11.72
N HIS A 65 -11.92 -9.75 -10.66
CA HIS A 65 -12.85 -10.88 -10.58
C HIS A 65 -14.31 -10.43 -10.76
N HIS A 66 -14.78 -9.49 -9.94
CA HIS A 66 -16.17 -9.04 -10.01
C HIS A 66 -16.49 -8.25 -11.27
N ARG A 67 -15.54 -7.50 -11.81
CA ARG A 67 -15.75 -6.76 -13.06
C ARG A 67 -15.93 -7.70 -14.26
N GLY A 68 -15.20 -8.82 -14.29
CA GLY A 68 -15.37 -9.84 -15.33
C GLY A 68 -16.74 -10.53 -15.29
N GLN A 69 -17.31 -10.70 -14.10
CA GLN A 69 -18.58 -11.40 -13.86
C GLN A 69 -19.80 -10.48 -13.82
N LEU A 70 -19.61 -9.19 -14.08
CA LEU A 70 -20.63 -8.17 -13.84
C LEU A 70 -21.87 -8.38 -14.73
N LEU A 71 -21.66 -8.71 -16.00
CA LEU A 71 -22.76 -8.91 -16.95
C LEU A 71 -23.47 -10.25 -16.74
N ASP A 72 -22.76 -11.26 -16.26
CA ASP A 72 -23.30 -12.62 -16.12
C ASP A 72 -24.09 -12.80 -14.81
N HIS A 73 -23.58 -12.23 -13.70
CA HIS A 73 -24.13 -12.49 -12.36
C HIS A 73 -24.83 -11.28 -11.73
N PHE A 74 -24.39 -10.05 -12.03
CA PHE A 74 -24.93 -8.85 -11.36
C PHE A 74 -26.14 -8.25 -12.12
N VAL A 75 -26.12 -8.30 -13.46
CA VAL A 75 -27.19 -7.79 -14.33
C VAL A 75 -27.98 -8.97 -14.90
N LYS A 76 -29.26 -9.08 -14.55
CA LYS A 76 -30.12 -10.16 -15.06
C LYS A 76 -30.86 -9.71 -16.32
N LYS A 77 -31.28 -10.66 -17.16
CA LYS A 77 -32.15 -10.39 -18.32
C LYS A 77 -33.41 -9.62 -17.87
N GLY A 78 -33.76 -8.55 -18.60
CA GLY A 78 -34.89 -7.67 -18.28
C GLY A 78 -34.57 -6.52 -17.33
N GLN A 79 -33.36 -6.45 -16.75
CA GLN A 79 -32.94 -5.30 -15.94
C GLN A 79 -32.33 -4.18 -16.80
N SER A 80 -32.44 -2.95 -16.33
CA SER A 80 -31.84 -1.78 -17.00
C SER A 80 -30.31 -1.81 -16.98
N TRP A 81 -29.70 -1.33 -18.06
CA TRP A 81 -28.26 -1.09 -18.17
C TRP A 81 -27.71 -0.11 -17.12
N ALA A 82 -28.58 0.71 -16.51
CA ALA A 82 -28.20 1.56 -15.38
C ALA A 82 -27.58 0.72 -14.23
N LYS A 83 -28.06 -0.51 -14.02
CA LYS A 83 -27.50 -1.42 -13.03
C LYS A 83 -26.08 -1.88 -13.38
N ALA A 84 -25.80 -2.15 -14.66
CA ALA A 84 -24.46 -2.47 -15.13
C ALA A 84 -23.48 -1.32 -14.84
N ARG A 85 -23.89 -0.08 -15.13
CA ARG A 85 -23.11 1.11 -14.83
C ARG A 85 -22.84 1.26 -13.33
N TYR A 86 -23.86 1.07 -12.49
CA TYR A 86 -23.74 1.15 -11.05
C TYR A 86 -22.72 0.14 -10.49
N GLY A 87 -22.83 -1.12 -10.90
CA GLY A 87 -21.87 -2.16 -10.47
C GLY A 87 -20.45 -1.88 -10.96
N TYR A 88 -20.30 -1.34 -12.17
CA TYR A 88 -19.00 -0.89 -12.67
C TYR A 88 -18.42 0.25 -11.81
N GLN A 89 -19.23 1.25 -11.48
CA GLN A 89 -18.83 2.38 -10.62
C GLN A 89 -18.35 1.90 -9.25
N LEU A 90 -19.00 0.91 -8.63
CA LEU A 90 -18.55 0.33 -7.36
C LEU A 90 -17.13 -0.24 -7.48
N THR A 91 -16.88 -1.07 -8.49
CA THR A 91 -15.54 -1.66 -8.71
C THR A 91 -14.50 -0.60 -9.08
N LEU A 92 -14.90 0.46 -9.78
CA LEU A 92 -14.03 1.57 -10.15
C LEU A 92 -13.61 2.38 -8.92
N SER A 93 -14.54 2.68 -8.02
CA SER A 93 -14.25 3.37 -6.76
C SER A 93 -13.27 2.56 -5.89
N LEU A 94 -13.45 1.23 -5.84
CA LEU A 94 -12.52 0.35 -5.12
C LEU A 94 -11.12 0.36 -5.75
N GLN A 95 -11.04 0.29 -7.09
CA GLN A 95 -9.77 0.41 -7.81
C GLN A 95 -9.08 1.75 -7.54
N ALA A 96 -9.81 2.86 -7.62
CA ALA A 96 -9.26 4.19 -7.38
C ALA A 96 -8.70 4.32 -5.96
N ARG A 97 -9.42 3.78 -4.97
CA ARG A 97 -8.96 3.72 -3.58
C ARG A 97 -7.68 2.90 -3.45
N ALA A 98 -7.60 1.73 -4.09
CA ALA A 98 -6.40 0.88 -4.08
C ALA A 98 -5.18 1.58 -4.69
N LEU A 99 -5.36 2.28 -5.80
CA LEU A 99 -4.30 3.03 -6.46
C LEU A 99 -3.85 4.24 -5.63
N SER A 100 -4.80 4.96 -5.03
CA SER A 100 -4.50 6.10 -4.16
C SER A 100 -3.62 5.70 -2.97
N MET A 101 -3.88 4.56 -2.33
CA MET A 101 -3.01 4.03 -1.27
C MET A 101 -1.59 3.75 -1.75
N MET A 102 -1.42 3.36 -3.02
CA MET A 102 -0.10 3.11 -3.60
C MET A 102 0.64 4.38 -4.00
N GLY A 103 -0.02 5.54 -4.04
CA GLY A 103 0.58 6.82 -4.40
C GLY A 103 1.79 7.18 -3.53
N ASN A 104 1.70 7.04 -2.20
CA ASN A 104 2.80 7.42 -1.30
C ASN A 104 4.03 6.50 -1.41
N TRP A 105 3.90 5.33 -2.04
CA TRP A 105 5.09 4.52 -2.36
C TRP A 105 5.94 5.15 -3.47
N ILE A 106 5.40 6.14 -4.17
CA ILE A 106 6.07 6.94 -5.19
C ILE A 106 6.24 8.36 -4.62
N GLY A 107 7.39 8.61 -4.00
CA GLY A 107 7.75 9.94 -3.50
C GLY A 107 7.21 10.30 -2.11
N GLY A 108 6.64 9.35 -1.36
CA GLY A 108 6.34 9.56 0.06
C GLY A 108 7.57 9.46 0.95
N SER A 109 7.34 9.59 2.26
CA SER A 109 8.37 9.50 3.29
C SER A 109 7.87 8.67 4.46
N PHE A 110 8.75 7.88 5.05
CA PHE A 110 8.49 7.22 6.33
C PHE A 110 8.58 8.25 7.45
N LEU A 111 7.56 8.26 8.31
CA LEU A 111 7.48 9.17 9.45
C LEU A 111 7.97 8.45 10.71
N ASN A 112 8.97 9.00 11.38
CA ASN A 112 9.42 8.54 12.69
C ASN A 112 9.19 9.64 13.72
N ARG A 113 8.75 9.26 14.92
CA ARG A 113 8.42 10.19 16.02
C ARG A 113 9.56 10.34 17.04
N ASP A 114 10.78 9.95 16.67
CA ASP A 114 11.95 10.01 17.54
C ASP A 114 12.33 11.47 17.86
N LYS A 115 12.69 11.72 19.13
CA LYS A 115 13.17 13.02 19.59
C LYS A 115 14.66 13.19 19.33
N LYS A 116 15.10 14.45 19.17
CA LYS A 116 16.52 14.81 18.99
C LYS A 116 17.37 14.23 20.13
N GLY A 117 18.42 13.49 19.78
CA GLY A 117 19.35 12.88 20.74
C GLY A 117 19.13 11.39 21.01
N ILE A 118 18.09 10.78 20.44
CA ILE A 118 17.91 9.31 20.45
C ILE A 118 18.54 8.74 19.17
N PRO A 119 19.35 7.66 19.26
CA PRO A 119 19.86 6.97 18.09
C PRO A 119 18.69 6.30 17.36
N GLY A 120 18.42 6.73 16.12
CA GLY A 120 17.29 6.26 15.34
C GLY A 120 17.23 6.91 13.95
N PRO A 121 16.38 6.41 13.04
CA PRO A 121 16.16 7.03 11.75
C PRO A 121 15.59 8.45 11.91
N LEU A 122 15.92 9.32 10.96
CA LEU A 122 15.44 10.70 10.99
C LEU A 122 13.90 10.75 10.99
N PRO A 123 13.29 11.82 11.54
CA PRO A 123 11.84 11.96 11.62
C PRO A 123 11.12 11.83 10.27
N GLY A 124 11.79 12.12 9.17
CA GLY A 124 11.31 11.86 7.82
C GLY A 124 12.42 11.28 6.96
N THR A 125 12.25 10.04 6.49
CA THR A 125 13.15 9.43 5.50
C THR A 125 12.40 9.17 4.20
N PRO A 126 12.89 9.62 3.03
CA PRO A 126 12.21 9.39 1.77
C PRO A 126 12.11 7.89 1.47
N VAL A 127 11.01 7.46 0.87
CA VAL A 127 10.86 6.07 0.41
C VAL A 127 11.93 5.79 -0.66
N PRO A 128 12.78 4.77 -0.50
CA PRO A 128 13.84 4.47 -1.46
C PRO A 128 13.27 4.15 -2.84
N ALA A 129 13.87 4.72 -3.90
CA ALA A 129 13.41 4.57 -5.28
C ALA A 129 13.34 3.10 -5.76
N ASN A 130 14.19 2.22 -5.21
CA ASN A 130 14.19 0.79 -5.57
C ASN A 130 12.92 0.06 -5.11
N SER A 131 12.27 0.53 -4.03
CA SER A 131 10.97 0.02 -3.57
C SER A 131 9.86 0.33 -4.58
N SER A 132 9.95 1.51 -5.21
CA SER A 132 9.00 2.00 -6.20
C SER A 132 9.26 1.39 -7.59
N ALA A 133 10.53 1.29 -8.00
CA ALA A 133 10.97 0.89 -9.34
C ALA A 133 10.91 -0.62 -9.60
N ARG A 134 11.23 -1.48 -8.61
CA ARG A 134 11.14 -2.94 -8.76
C ARG A 134 9.69 -3.43 -8.91
N ARG A 135 8.70 -2.57 -8.60
CA ARG A 135 7.26 -2.86 -8.69
C ARG A 135 6.58 -2.21 -9.90
N SER A 136 7.04 -1.03 -10.35
CA SER A 136 6.52 -0.38 -11.56
C SER A 136 6.94 -1.08 -12.86
N SER A 137 8.04 -1.85 -12.83
CA SER A 137 8.51 -2.65 -13.97
C SER A 137 7.52 -3.74 -14.43
N SER A 138 6.51 -4.07 -13.61
CA SER A 138 5.42 -4.97 -14.01
C SER A 138 4.41 -4.32 -14.96
N CYS A 139 4.40 -2.99 -15.06
CA CYS A 139 3.46 -2.22 -15.87
C CYS A 139 4.03 -1.77 -17.23
N SER A 140 5.36 -1.83 -17.43
CA SER A 140 6.03 -1.37 -18.66
C SER A 140 6.38 -2.47 -19.67
N ARG A 141 5.99 -3.73 -19.43
CA ARG A 141 6.08 -4.80 -20.46
C ARG A 141 4.78 -4.90 -21.25
N THR A 142 4.37 -3.84 -21.92
CA THR A 142 3.52 -3.94 -23.09
C THR A 142 4.41 -4.27 -24.30
N PRO A 143 4.22 -5.41 -24.99
CA PRO A 143 4.93 -5.64 -26.24
C PRO A 143 4.38 -4.63 -27.25
N SER A 144 5.22 -3.71 -27.70
CA SER A 144 4.92 -2.81 -28.81
C SER A 144 4.64 -3.64 -30.06
N ARG A 145 3.36 -3.93 -30.31
CA ARG A 145 2.85 -4.58 -31.49
C ARG A 145 2.93 -3.60 -32.66
N THR A 146 4.08 -3.53 -33.33
CA THR A 146 4.23 -3.08 -34.74
C THR A 146 5.68 -3.16 -35.23
N ARG A 147 6.05 -4.28 -35.83
CA ARG A 147 6.78 -4.27 -37.11
C ARG A 147 6.63 -5.63 -37.79
N ARG A 148 5.67 -5.71 -38.72
CA ARG A 148 5.73 -6.69 -39.80
C ARG A 148 6.64 -6.12 -40.87
N SER A 149 7.76 -6.77 -41.15
CA SER A 149 8.32 -6.89 -42.49
C SER A 149 9.29 -8.07 -42.52
N ALA A 150 9.15 -8.88 -43.56
CA ALA A 150 9.72 -10.21 -43.75
C ALA A 150 11.26 -10.28 -43.75
N SER A 151 11.80 -11.37 -43.21
CA SER A 151 12.78 -12.30 -43.85
C SER A 151 13.43 -13.20 -42.78
N THR A 152 13.19 -14.51 -42.87
CA THR A 152 13.97 -15.61 -42.24
C THR A 152 15.27 -15.83 -43.04
N PRO A 153 16.25 -16.68 -42.63
CA PRO A 153 16.40 -17.48 -41.40
C PRO A 153 17.82 -17.45 -40.76
N GLY A 154 17.98 -17.96 -39.53
CA GLY A 154 19.33 -18.34 -39.05
C GLY A 154 19.51 -18.58 -37.54
N CYS A 155 19.74 -19.86 -37.18
CA CYS A 155 20.52 -20.38 -36.04
C CYS A 155 20.09 -20.15 -34.57
N CYS A 156 19.43 -21.18 -34.03
CA CYS A 156 19.91 -22.12 -32.99
C CYS A 156 21.03 -21.74 -31.98
N VAL A 157 20.73 -22.07 -30.70
CA VAL A 157 21.60 -22.68 -29.64
C VAL A 157 22.60 -21.70 -28.95
N ALA A 158 22.77 -21.63 -27.62
CA ALA A 158 22.50 -22.50 -26.47
C ALA A 158 21.95 -21.71 -25.26
#